data_AF-A0ABD7DQ90-F1
#
_entry.id   AF-A0ABD7DQ90-F1
#
_cell.length_a   1.000
_cell.length_b   1.000
_cell.length_c   1.000
_cell.angle_alpha   90.00
_cell.angle_beta   90.00
_cell.angle_gamma   90.00
#
_symmetry.space_group_name_H-M   'P 1'
#
loop_
_entity.id
_entity.type
_entity.pdbx_description
1 polymer ?
#
loop_
_entity_poly.entity_id
_entity_poly.type
_entity_poly.pdbx_seq_one_letter_code
_entity_poly.pdbx_strand_id
1 'polypeptide(L)'
;MELKNTGFIAIFLIIYLLFISYKIISKTKFKPKKEILNFTFYCSIVFIISLTMFPIKLDPQIYNINKIHNYIPFYSMFDLVQNTSIFISFKNIIGNIVLFIPFSFMLYIKFSNKLTKNILICIGISCSIEIIQILIPFISRSFDVDDIILNTTGSIIGTYLAIYISKRNIKQKKLTQISK
;
A
#
# COMPACT_ATOMS: atom_id res chain seq x y z
N MET A 1 -4.72 -16.13 20.69
CA MET A 1 -5.82 -15.33 20.09
C MET A 1 -5.25 -14.54 18.91
N GLU A 2 -5.95 -14.41 17.79
CA GLU A 2 -5.48 -13.62 16.64
C GLU A 2 -6.42 -12.44 16.37
N LEU A 3 -5.86 -11.24 16.27
CA LEU A 3 -6.58 -10.07 15.78
C LEU A 3 -6.55 -10.06 14.26
N LYS A 4 -7.72 -10.10 13.64
CA LYS A 4 -7.90 -9.95 12.19
C LYS A 4 -7.93 -8.46 11.82
N ASN A 5 -7.63 -8.18 10.56
CA ASN A 5 -7.68 -6.83 10.01
C ASN A 5 -9.10 -6.22 9.94
N THR A 6 -10.17 -7.01 10.08
CA THR A 6 -11.56 -6.54 9.99
C THR A 6 -11.89 -5.45 11.02
N GLY A 7 -11.50 -5.65 12.28
CA GLY A 7 -11.70 -4.65 13.34
C GLY A 7 -10.90 -3.37 13.08
N PHE A 8 -9.65 -3.51 12.62
CA PHE A 8 -8.80 -2.38 12.23
C PHE A 8 -9.44 -1.56 11.10
N ILE A 9 -9.91 -2.22 10.03
CA ILE A 9 -10.58 -1.57 8.91
C ILE A 9 -11.83 -0.82 9.38
N ALA A 10 -12.63 -1.43 10.26
CA ALA A 10 -13.84 -0.80 10.81
C ALA A 10 -13.52 0.47 11.61
N ILE A 11 -12.51 0.43 12.48
CA ILE A 11 -12.06 1.60 13.26
C ILE A 11 -11.63 2.73 12.33
N PHE A 12 -10.80 2.44 11.34
CA PHE A 12 -10.32 3.44 10.37
C PHE A 12 -11.49 4.00 9.53
N LEU A 13 -12.44 3.17 9.11
CA LEU A 13 -13.64 3.63 8.43
C LEU A 13 -14.43 4.63 9.30
N ILE A 14 -14.64 4.32 10.58
CA ILE A 14 -15.33 5.21 11.53
C ILE A 14 -14.58 6.54 11.67
N ILE A 15 -13.25 6.50 11.84
CA ILE A 15 -12.41 7.72 11.91
C ILE A 15 -12.59 8.57 10.65
N TYR A 16 -12.59 7.96 9.47
CA TYR A 16 -12.79 8.68 8.22
C TYR A 16 -14.18 9.31 8.13
N LEU A 17 -15.23 8.61 8.55
CA LEU A 17 -16.59 9.13 8.60
C LEU A 17 -16.71 10.31 9.56
N LEU A 18 -16.11 10.23 10.76
CA LEU A 18 -16.06 11.34 11.72
C LEU A 18 -15.35 12.56 11.14
N PHE A 19 -14.24 12.36 10.43
CA PHE A 19 -13.52 13.44 9.75
C PHE A 19 -14.38 14.13 8.67
N ILE A 20 -15.14 13.36 7.88
CA ILE A 20 -16.06 13.92 6.88
C ILE A 20 -17.23 14.65 7.54
N SER A 21 -17.84 14.07 8.58
CA SER A 21 -18.91 14.71 9.36
C SER A 21 -18.46 16.04 9.95
N TYR A 22 -17.26 16.08 10.54
CA TYR A 22 -16.66 17.32 11.04
C TYR A 22 -16.54 18.39 9.94
N LYS A 23 -16.06 18.03 8.74
CA LYS A 23 -15.92 18.99 7.62
C LYS A 23 -17.25 19.56 7.14
N ILE A 24 -18.29 18.73 7.13
CA ILE A 24 -19.65 19.13 6.74
C ILE A 24 -20.23 20.09 7.79
N ILE A 25 -20.15 19.74 9.07
CA ILE A 25 -20.66 20.55 10.19
C ILE A 25 -19.91 21.89 10.29
N SER A 26 -18.59 21.87 10.14
CA SER A 26 -17.74 23.07 10.16
C SER A 26 -17.86 23.94 8.89
N LYS A 27 -18.76 23.60 7.95
CA LYS A 27 -19.01 24.32 6.69
C LYS A 27 -17.72 24.62 5.89
N THR A 28 -16.74 23.72 6.00
CA THR A 28 -15.51 23.85 5.21
C THR A 28 -15.82 23.69 3.73
N LYS A 29 -15.01 24.29 2.85
CA LYS A 29 -15.21 24.23 1.39
C LYS A 29 -15.14 22.77 0.90
N PHE A 30 -16.29 22.11 0.75
CA PHE A 30 -16.39 20.74 0.26
C PHE A 30 -16.23 20.70 -1.26
N LYS A 31 -15.26 19.91 -1.75
CA LYS A 31 -15.01 19.73 -3.19
C LYS A 31 -15.06 18.24 -3.53
N PRO A 32 -16.16 17.73 -4.12
CA PRO A 32 -16.39 16.29 -4.28
C PRO A 32 -15.22 15.53 -4.94
N LYS A 33 -14.67 16.06 -6.04
CA LYS A 33 -13.52 15.45 -6.74
C LYS A 33 -12.29 15.33 -5.85
N LYS A 34 -12.02 16.33 -4.99
CA LYS A 34 -10.89 16.32 -4.07
C LYS A 34 -11.12 15.32 -2.93
N GLU A 35 -12.35 15.22 -2.44
CA GLU A 35 -12.67 14.28 -1.37
C GLU A 35 -12.62 12.82 -1.84
N ILE A 36 -13.06 12.51 -3.06
CA ILE A 36 -12.90 11.17 -3.65
C ILE A 36 -11.41 10.80 -3.74
N LEU A 37 -10.56 11.73 -4.16
CA LEU A 37 -9.11 11.51 -4.22
C LEU A 37 -8.49 11.34 -2.83
N ASN A 38 -8.98 12.07 -1.83
CA ASN A 38 -8.58 11.90 -0.44
C ASN A 38 -9.00 10.54 0.11
N PHE A 39 -10.24 10.12 -0.13
CA PHE A 39 -10.76 8.83 0.27
C PHE A 39 -9.95 7.69 -0.35
N THR A 40 -9.70 7.74 -1.66
CA THR A 40 -8.95 6.69 -2.34
C THR A 40 -7.52 6.58 -1.81
N PHE A 41 -6.85 7.71 -1.56
CA PHE A 41 -5.54 7.71 -0.94
C PHE A 41 -5.57 7.12 0.48
N TYR A 42 -6.57 7.52 1.29
CA TYR A 42 -6.76 6.98 2.63
C TYR A 42 -6.98 5.46 2.60
N CYS A 43 -7.87 4.96 1.75
CA CYS A 43 -8.11 3.54 1.57
C CYS A 43 -6.86 2.78 1.14
N SER A 44 -6.02 3.35 0.26
CA SER A 44 -4.77 2.70 -0.15
C SER A 44 -3.77 2.52 0.99
N ILE A 45 -3.70 3.48 1.92
CA ILE A 45 -2.85 3.38 3.13
C ILE A 45 -3.42 2.33 4.08
N VAL A 46 -4.73 2.38 4.34
CA VAL A 46 -5.39 1.37 5.20
C VAL A 46 -5.19 -0.02 4.62
N PHE A 47 -5.27 -0.18 3.29
CA PHE A 47 -5.06 -1.44 2.59
C PHE A 47 -3.64 -1.97 2.78
N ILE A 48 -2.61 -1.12 2.61
CA ILE A 48 -1.21 -1.47 2.89
C ILE A 48 -1.08 -2.02 4.32
N ILE A 49 -1.48 -1.23 5.32
CA ILE A 49 -1.34 -1.61 6.74
C ILE A 49 -2.13 -2.89 7.04
N SER A 50 -3.35 -3.01 6.50
CA SER A 50 -4.23 -4.16 6.76
C SER A 50 -3.71 -5.48 6.23
N LEU A 51 -2.86 -5.47 5.20
CA LEU A 51 -2.32 -6.68 4.58
C LEU A 51 -0.89 -7.01 5.04
N THR A 52 -0.11 -6.00 5.44
CA THR A 52 1.28 -6.20 5.89
C THR A 52 1.38 -6.43 7.40
N MET A 53 0.52 -5.79 8.20
CA MET A 53 0.61 -5.87 9.66
C MET A 53 -0.25 -6.97 10.28
N PHE A 54 -1.16 -7.57 9.50
CA PHE A 54 -2.11 -8.56 10.00
C PHE A 54 -1.88 -9.96 9.37
N PRO A 55 -2.30 -11.04 10.07
CA PRO A 55 -2.89 -11.04 11.42
C PRO A 55 -1.87 -10.74 12.53
N ILE A 56 -2.36 -10.14 13.62
CA ILE A 56 -1.56 -9.94 14.84
C ILE A 56 -1.89 -11.08 15.80
N LYS A 57 -0.89 -11.88 16.18
CA LYS A 57 -1.07 -13.02 17.08
C LYS A 57 -0.71 -12.60 18.50
N LEU A 58 -1.70 -12.68 19.38
CA LEU A 58 -1.61 -12.38 20.81
C LEU A 58 -1.35 -13.66 21.60
N ASP A 59 -0.33 -14.41 21.21
CA ASP A 59 0.07 -15.63 21.91
C ASP A 59 1.48 -15.45 22.47
N PRO A 60 1.64 -15.46 23.81
CA PRO A 60 2.94 -15.33 24.45
C PRO A 60 3.97 -16.37 24.04
N GLN A 61 3.54 -17.56 23.63
CA GLN A 61 4.45 -18.63 23.21
C GLN A 61 5.07 -18.38 21.84
N ILE A 62 4.43 -17.54 21.01
CA ILE A 62 4.93 -17.16 19.68
C ILE A 62 6.12 -16.21 19.76
N TYR A 63 6.33 -15.49 20.88
CA TYR A 63 7.48 -14.61 21.05
C TYR A 63 8.82 -15.35 21.06
N ASN A 64 8.82 -16.62 21.46
CA ASN A 64 10.03 -17.44 21.55
C ASN A 64 10.33 -18.24 20.27
N ILE A 65 9.54 -18.05 19.20
CA ILE A 65 9.83 -18.67 17.91
C ILE A 65 10.89 -17.81 17.21
N ASN A 66 12.09 -18.36 17.00
CA ASN A 66 13.10 -17.76 16.14
C ASN A 66 12.52 -17.60 14.74
N LYS A 67 12.07 -16.39 14.39
CA LYS A 67 11.63 -16.06 13.04
C LYS A 67 12.86 -16.02 12.14
N ILE A 68 12.79 -16.75 11.03
CA ILE A 68 13.84 -16.70 10.01
C ILE A 68 13.58 -15.46 9.16
N HIS A 69 14.57 -14.58 9.09
CA HIS A 69 14.52 -13.37 8.29
C HIS A 69 15.23 -13.60 6.95
N ASN A 70 14.61 -13.18 5.85
CA ASN A 70 15.22 -13.25 4.52
C ASN A 70 15.90 -11.93 4.16
N TYR A 71 17.23 -11.97 4.05
CA TYR A 71 18.05 -10.84 3.59
C TYR A 71 18.61 -11.05 2.18
N ILE A 72 18.37 -12.21 1.57
CA ILE A 72 18.91 -12.58 0.26
C ILE A 72 17.85 -12.26 -0.80
N PRO A 73 18.12 -11.33 -1.73
CA PRO A 73 17.20 -11.01 -2.82
C PRO A 73 16.84 -12.25 -3.64
N PHE A 74 15.56 -12.33 -3.98
CA PHE A 74 14.86 -13.36 -4.74
C PHE A 74 14.76 -14.72 -4.05
N TYR A 75 15.35 -14.91 -2.87
CA TYR A 75 15.35 -16.21 -2.20
C TYR A 75 13.94 -16.69 -1.87
N SER A 76 13.12 -15.87 -1.20
CA SER A 76 11.78 -16.29 -0.81
C SER A 76 10.86 -16.43 -2.02
N MET A 77 11.03 -15.60 -3.05
CA MET A 77 10.29 -15.78 -4.31
C MET A 77 10.59 -17.14 -4.96
N PHE A 78 11.87 -17.51 -5.07
CA PHE A 78 12.26 -18.78 -5.66
C PHE A 78 11.82 -19.97 -4.82
N ASP A 79 12.02 -19.91 -3.51
CA ASP A 79 11.57 -20.93 -2.56
C ASP A 79 10.06 -21.17 -2.71
N LEU A 80 9.28 -20.09 -2.78
CA LEU A 80 7.83 -20.16 -2.84
C LEU A 80 7.34 -20.68 -4.20
N VAL A 81 8.04 -20.42 -5.29
CA VAL A 81 7.74 -21.00 -6.61
C VAL A 81 8.11 -22.49 -6.69
N GLN A 82 9.18 -22.91 -6.02
CA GLN A 82 9.64 -24.31 -6.06
C GLN A 82 8.88 -25.22 -5.09
N ASN A 83 8.56 -24.71 -3.91
CA ASN A 83 8.09 -25.50 -2.77
C ASN A 83 6.60 -25.35 -2.48
N THR A 84 5.86 -24.51 -3.23
CA THR A 84 4.41 -24.36 -3.08
C THR A 84 3.67 -24.40 -4.41
N SER A 85 2.34 -24.50 -4.38
CA SER A 85 1.54 -24.49 -5.61
C SER A 85 1.67 -23.15 -6.33
N ILE A 86 1.75 -23.18 -7.66
CA ILE A 86 1.77 -22.00 -8.55
C ILE A 86 0.71 -20.96 -8.19
N PHE A 87 -0.50 -21.39 -7.79
CA PHE A 87 -1.56 -20.46 -7.41
C PHE A 87 -1.22 -19.66 -6.14
N ILE A 88 -0.66 -20.33 -5.13
CA ILE A 88 -0.21 -19.68 -3.88
C ILE A 88 0.96 -18.74 -4.19
N SER A 89 1.90 -19.18 -5.03
CA SER A 89 3.06 -18.34 -5.39
C SER A 89 2.67 -17.09 -6.14
N PHE A 90 1.81 -17.25 -7.15
CA PHE A 90 1.28 -16.12 -7.89
C PHE A 90 0.53 -15.16 -6.97
N LYS A 91 -0.31 -15.67 -6.06
CA LYS A 91 -1.08 -14.83 -5.14
C LYS A 91 -0.18 -14.00 -4.21
N ASN A 92 0.89 -14.57 -3.68
CA ASN A 92 1.81 -13.83 -2.79
C ASN A 92 2.60 -12.76 -3.55
N ILE A 93 3.24 -13.14 -4.67
CA ILE A 93 4.05 -12.23 -5.48
C ILE A 93 3.19 -11.06 -6.01
N ILE A 94 2.06 -11.38 -6.64
CA ILE A 94 1.17 -10.36 -7.18
C ILE A 94 0.49 -9.56 -6.08
N GLY A 95 0.16 -10.20 -4.95
CA GLY A 95 -0.41 -9.52 -3.78
C GLY A 95 0.45 -8.35 -3.31
N ASN A 96 1.75 -8.57 -3.14
CA ASN A 96 2.70 -7.53 -2.74
C ASN A 96 2.88 -6.45 -3.81
N ILE A 97 2.93 -6.81 -5.10
CA ILE A 97 2.97 -5.81 -6.18
C ILE A 97 1.72 -4.94 -6.19
N VAL A 98 0.53 -5.55 -6.16
CA VAL A 98 -0.75 -4.84 -6.25
C VAL A 98 -0.95 -3.92 -5.05
N LEU A 99 -0.40 -4.26 -3.89
CA LEU A 99 -0.49 -3.48 -2.67
C LEU A 99 -0.06 -2.02 -2.86
N PHE A 100 1.04 -1.78 -3.57
CA PHE A 100 1.63 -0.45 -3.73
C PHE A 100 1.13 0.31 -4.97
N ILE A 101 0.44 -0.36 -5.92
CA ILE A 101 -0.05 0.28 -7.15
C ILE A 101 -1.01 1.44 -6.84
N PRO A 102 -2.13 1.27 -6.09
CA PRO A 102 -3.06 2.35 -5.83
C PRO A 102 -2.44 3.49 -5.01
N PHE A 103 -1.59 3.14 -4.04
CA PHE A 103 -0.92 4.11 -3.18
C PHE A 103 0.02 5.00 -3.99
N SER A 104 0.92 4.40 -4.78
CA SER A 104 1.90 5.14 -5.58
C SER A 104 1.24 5.96 -6.69
N PHE A 105 0.17 5.44 -7.28
CA PHE A 105 -0.67 6.18 -8.23
C PHE A 105 -1.23 7.46 -7.59
N MET A 106 -1.81 7.34 -6.40
CA MET A 106 -2.39 8.48 -5.67
C MET A 106 -1.32 9.45 -5.16
N LEU A 107 -0.16 8.93 -4.75
CA LEU A 107 0.99 9.73 -4.35
C LEU A 107 1.44 10.64 -5.51
N TYR A 108 1.47 10.11 -6.74
CA TYR A 108 1.79 10.88 -7.93
C TYR A 108 0.80 12.02 -8.18
N ILE A 109 -0.50 11.71 -8.16
CA ILE A 109 -1.55 12.67 -8.48
C ILE A 109 -1.64 13.78 -7.42
N LYS A 110 -1.42 13.44 -6.14
CA LYS A 110 -1.66 14.36 -5.02
C LYS A 110 -0.45 15.18 -4.62
N PHE A 111 0.75 14.61 -4.64
CA PHE A 111 1.90 15.18 -3.93
C PHE A 111 3.14 15.39 -4.79
N SER A 112 3.44 14.49 -5.74
CA SER A 112 4.62 14.63 -6.57
C SER A 112 4.44 14.10 -7.98
N ASN A 113 4.64 14.97 -8.95
CA ASN A 113 4.73 14.58 -10.36
C ASN A 113 6.11 14.00 -10.76
N LYS A 114 6.96 13.64 -9.78
CA LYS A 114 8.31 13.10 -10.01
C LYS A 114 8.38 11.61 -9.67
N LEU A 115 8.73 10.80 -10.66
CA LEU A 115 8.87 9.35 -10.54
C LEU A 115 9.84 8.95 -9.42
N THR A 116 11.03 9.55 -9.39
CA THR A 116 12.08 9.22 -8.41
C THR A 116 11.66 9.48 -6.98
N LYS A 117 11.00 10.62 -6.71
CA LYS A 117 10.50 10.96 -5.37
C LYS A 117 9.45 9.96 -4.90
N ASN A 118 8.53 9.55 -5.78
CA ASN A 118 7.51 8.56 -5.43
C ASN A 118 8.12 7.19 -5.11
N ILE A 119 9.06 6.73 -5.93
CA ILE A 119 9.75 5.45 -5.72
C ILE A 119 10.50 5.48 -4.38
N LEU A 120 11.25 6.55 -4.08
CA LEU A 120 11.98 6.69 -2.81
C LEU A 120 11.06 6.67 -1.59
N ILE A 121 9.90 7.35 -1.66
CA ILE A 121 8.89 7.31 -0.59
C ILE A 121 8.37 5.89 -0.41
N CYS A 122 8.08 5.17 -1.50
CA CYS A 122 7.55 3.81 -1.42
C CYS A 122 8.58 2.81 -0.90
N ILE A 123 9.84 2.92 -1.31
CA ILE A 123 10.95 2.16 -0.72
C ILE A 123 11.03 2.43 0.77
N GLY A 124 11.02 3.70 1.18
CA GLY A 124 11.07 4.09 2.59
C GLY A 124 9.92 3.51 3.41
N ILE A 125 8.69 3.55 2.88
CA ILE A 125 7.52 2.93 3.52
C ILE A 125 7.66 1.41 3.59
N SER A 126 8.11 0.76 2.51
CA SER A 126 8.31 -0.69 2.51
C SER A 126 9.38 -1.12 3.52
N CYS A 127 10.52 -0.42 3.57
CA CYS A 127 11.54 -0.68 4.59
C CYS A 127 11.01 -0.45 6.00
N SER A 128 10.20 0.59 6.21
CA SER A 128 9.59 0.85 7.52
C SER A 128 8.65 -0.27 7.94
N ILE A 129 7.87 -0.83 7.01
CA ILE A 129 6.99 -1.98 7.24
C ILE A 129 7.82 -3.19 7.72
N GLU A 130 8.87 -3.54 7.00
CA GLU A 130 9.74 -4.67 7.35
C GLU A 130 10.41 -4.46 8.72
N ILE A 131 10.90 -3.25 9.01
CA ILE A 131 11.50 -2.91 10.31
C ILE A 131 10.47 -3.04 11.43
N ILE A 132 9.25 -2.54 11.23
CA ILE A 132 8.17 -2.64 12.22
C ILE A 132 7.82 -4.10 12.50
N GLN A 133 7.79 -4.96 11.48
CA GLN A 133 7.51 -6.39 11.65
C GLN A 133 8.58 -7.13 12.47
N ILE A 134 9.86 -6.73 12.35
CA ILE A 134 10.92 -7.20 13.25
C ILE A 134 10.67 -6.70 14.68
N LEU A 135 10.41 -5.40 14.84
CA LEU A 135 10.33 -4.75 16.15
C LEU A 135 9.08 -5.10 16.95
N ILE A 136 8.02 -5.58 16.31
CA ILE A 136 6.75 -5.95 16.95
C ILE A 136 6.59 -7.48 16.91
N PRO A 137 6.95 -8.19 17.99
CA PRO A 137 6.95 -9.66 18.03
C PRO A 137 5.58 -10.29 17.74
N PHE A 138 4.50 -9.60 18.12
CA PHE A 138 3.10 -9.99 17.90
C PHE A 138 2.71 -10.11 16.41
N ILE A 139 3.45 -9.43 15.52
CA ILE A 139 3.19 -9.51 14.09
C ILE A 139 3.84 -10.79 13.58
N SER A 140 3.04 -11.73 13.09
CA SER A 140 3.52 -13.06 12.67
C SER A 140 4.09 -13.05 11.26
N ARG A 141 4.95 -12.06 10.99
CA ARG A 141 5.69 -11.89 9.74
C ARG A 141 7.17 -11.84 10.06
N SER A 142 7.96 -12.35 9.13
CA SER A 142 9.41 -12.21 9.10
C SER A 142 9.77 -11.08 8.15
N PHE A 143 10.85 -10.36 8.48
CA PHE A 143 11.53 -9.51 7.50
C PHE A 143 11.82 -10.30 6.21
N ASP A 144 11.46 -9.71 5.08
CA ASP A 144 11.72 -10.24 3.75
C ASP A 144 12.12 -9.12 2.77
N VAL A 145 13.37 -9.15 2.30
CA VAL A 145 13.86 -8.21 1.29
C VAL A 145 13.07 -8.29 -0.03
N ASP A 146 12.47 -9.45 -0.33
CA ASP A 146 11.68 -9.66 -1.54
C ASP A 146 10.37 -8.88 -1.50
N ASP A 147 9.78 -8.68 -0.32
CA ASP A 147 8.60 -7.84 -0.15
C ASP A 147 8.93 -6.38 -0.50
N ILE A 148 10.12 -5.88 -0.15
CA ILE A 148 10.59 -4.55 -0.56
C ILE A 148 10.72 -4.45 -2.08
N ILE A 149 11.25 -5.48 -2.74
CA ILE A 149 11.41 -5.52 -4.20
C ILE A 149 10.03 -5.53 -4.89
N LEU A 150 9.09 -6.33 -4.41
CA LEU A 150 7.74 -6.43 -4.97
C LEU A 150 6.94 -5.15 -4.77
N ASN A 151 6.99 -4.57 -3.56
CA ASN A 151 6.35 -3.30 -3.25
C ASN A 151 6.93 -2.16 -4.11
N THR A 152 8.25 -2.15 -4.33
CA THR A 152 8.91 -1.19 -5.22
C THR A 152 8.46 -1.37 -6.68
N THR A 153 8.35 -2.61 -7.15
CA THR A 153 7.81 -2.93 -8.48
C THR A 153 6.37 -2.43 -8.62
N GLY A 154 5.53 -2.66 -7.61
CA GLY A 154 4.17 -2.12 -7.53
C GLY A 154 4.13 -0.60 -7.60
N SER A 155 5.05 0.07 -6.89
CA SER A 155 5.17 1.53 -6.92
C SER A 155 5.53 2.07 -8.31
N ILE A 156 6.48 1.42 -8.98
CA ILE A 156 6.88 1.78 -10.35
C ILE A 156 5.66 1.70 -11.27
N ILE A 157 4.93 0.57 -11.26
CA ILE A 157 3.73 0.35 -12.07
C ILE A 157 2.67 1.42 -11.75
N GLY A 158 2.35 1.64 -10.48
CA GLY A 158 1.36 2.62 -10.03
C GLY A 158 1.70 4.04 -10.47
N THR A 159 2.96 4.46 -10.35
CA THR A 159 3.38 5.79 -10.80
C THR A 159 3.33 5.91 -12.34
N TYR A 160 3.76 4.90 -13.09
CA TYR A 160 3.66 4.94 -14.56
C TYR A 160 2.21 5.04 -15.05
N LEU A 161 1.29 4.30 -14.43
CA LEU A 161 -0.15 4.41 -14.71
C LEU A 161 -0.65 5.84 -14.47
N ALA A 162 -0.23 6.48 -13.37
CA ALA A 162 -0.60 7.85 -13.06
C ALA A 162 -0.04 8.86 -14.09
N ILE A 163 1.20 8.67 -14.54
CA ILE A 163 1.82 9.48 -15.59
C ILE A 163 1.03 9.34 -16.89
N TYR A 164 0.71 8.11 -17.31
CA TYR A 164 -0.01 7.83 -18.55
C TYR A 164 -1.39 8.52 -18.55
N ILE A 165 -2.17 8.34 -17.48
CA ILE A 165 -3.49 8.97 -17.34
C ILE A 165 -3.38 10.49 -17.30
N SER A 166 -2.40 11.04 -16.58
CA SER A 166 -2.20 12.50 -16.48
C SER A 166 -1.87 13.12 -17.83
N LYS A 167 -0.99 12.50 -18.63
CA LYS A 167 -0.65 12.96 -19.98
C LYS A 167 -1.85 12.91 -20.92
N ARG A 168 -2.66 11.86 -20.85
CA ARG A 168 -3.88 11.71 -21.68
C ARG A 168 -4.92 12.79 -21.35
N ASN A 169 -5.12 13.11 -20.07
CA ASN A 169 -6.01 14.18 -19.63
C ASN A 169 -5.55 15.57 -20.10
N ILE A 170 -4.24 15.83 -20.10
CA ILE A 170 -3.69 17.10 -20.63
C ILE A 170 -3.92 17.19 -22.14
N LYS A 171 -3.66 16.12 -22.90
CA LYS A 171 -3.88 16.09 -24.36
C LYS A 171 -5.34 16.35 -24.73
N GLN A 172 -6.29 15.72 -24.03
CA GLN A 172 -7.73 15.92 -24.26
C GLN A 172 -8.18 17.36 -23.99
N LYS A 173 -7.67 17.99 -22.92
CA LYS A 173 -7.97 19.40 -22.61
C LYS A 173 -7.47 20.37 -23.69
N LYS A 174 -6.29 20.11 -24.26
CA LYS A 174 -5.76 20.91 -25.37
C LYS A 174 -6.61 20.78 -26.63
N LEU A 175 -7.03 19.56 -26.99
CA LEU A 175 -7.88 19.33 -28.17
C LEU A 175 -9.25 20.02 -28.05
N THR A 176 -9.86 19.98 -26.87
CA THR A 176 -11.16 20.66 -26.61
C THR A 176 -11.09 22.18 -26.55
N GLN A 177 -9.89 22.75 -26.32
CA GLN A 177 -9.67 24.20 -26.41
C GLN A 177 -9.46 24.66 -27.86
N ILE A 178 -8.91 23.81 -28.74
CA ILE A 178 -8.70 24.12 -30.16
C ILE A 178 -10.00 24.00 -30.97
N SER A 179 -10.94 23.16 -30.54
CA SER A 179 -12.22 22.93 -31.21
C SER A 179 -13.34 23.90 -30.81
N LYS A 180 -13.02 24.95 -30.04
CA LYS A 180 -13.95 26.01 -29.60
C LYS A 180 -13.47 27.33 -30.18
#